data_AF-A0A1W2CQF1-F1
#
_entry.id   AF-A0A1W2CQF1-F1
#
_cell.length_a   1.000
_cell.length_b   1.000
_cell.length_c   1.000
_cell.angle_alpha   90.00
_cell.angle_beta   90.00
_cell.angle_gamma   90.00
#
_symmetry.space_group_name_H-M   'P 1'
#
loop_
_entity.id
_entity.type
_entity.pdbx_description
1 polymer ?
#
loop_
_entity_poly.entity_id
_entity_poly.type
_entity_poly.pdbx_seq_one_letter_code
_entity_poly.pdbx_strand_id
1 'polypeptide(L)'
;MSLQLPILTPYQEQLKKAHRQRQERYAAAVRQARASRQQVHVSRQTPLWRTSDIRFDAHVRAYQFHLANMAVRPEVAYIKRRCAELGVSYRDVIGRSSYKEIAAARRLLMWEIRQNFKLSFADIGRAFGGRDHATAIGAIKSFETMNQQRLS
;
A
#
# COMPACT_ATOMS: atom_id res chain seq x y z
N MET A 1 -19.41 -47.30 -52.65
CA MET A 1 -18.12 -47.89 -52.23
C MET A 1 -18.23 -48.29 -50.77
N SER A 2 -18.47 -49.56 -50.49
CA SER A 2 -18.49 -50.09 -49.12
C SER A 2 -17.06 -50.18 -48.60
N LEU A 3 -16.72 -49.37 -47.59
CA LEU A 3 -15.43 -49.46 -46.89
C LEU A 3 -15.39 -50.80 -46.15
N GLN A 4 -14.65 -51.77 -46.67
CA GLN A 4 -14.29 -52.97 -45.91
C GLN A 4 -13.41 -52.54 -44.74
N LEU A 5 -13.85 -52.84 -43.51
CA LEU A 5 -13.05 -52.57 -42.33
C LEU A 5 -11.77 -53.43 -42.38
N PRO A 6 -10.62 -52.89 -41.96
CA PRO A 6 -9.37 -53.64 -41.96
C PRO A 6 -9.47 -54.85 -41.02
N ILE A 7 -8.99 -56.00 -41.48
CA ILE A 7 -8.88 -57.21 -40.68
C ILE A 7 -7.84 -56.94 -39.58
N LEU A 8 -8.26 -57.01 -38.33
CA LEU A 8 -7.41 -56.75 -37.18
C LEU A 8 -6.53 -57.97 -36.89
N THR A 9 -5.26 -57.74 -36.53
CA THR A 9 -4.42 -58.82 -36.00
C THR A 9 -4.94 -59.27 -34.62
N PRO A 10 -4.67 -60.51 -34.18
CA PRO A 10 -5.10 -60.98 -32.87
C PRO A 10 -4.68 -60.06 -31.71
N TYR A 11 -3.51 -59.44 -31.82
CA TYR A 11 -3.00 -58.45 -30.87
C TYR A 11 -3.81 -57.14 -30.88
N GLN A 12 -4.16 -56.63 -32.07
CA GLN A 12 -4.99 -55.43 -32.21
C GLN A 12 -6.41 -55.66 -31.67
N GLU A 13 -6.96 -56.86 -31.86
CA GLU A 13 -8.24 -57.24 -31.24
C GLU A 13 -8.15 -57.26 -29.72
N GLN A 14 -7.05 -57.79 -29.17
CA GLN A 14 -6.79 -57.78 -27.72
C GLN A 14 -6.71 -56.36 -27.18
N LEU A 15 -6.00 -55.45 -27.86
CA LEU A 15 -5.93 -54.04 -27.50
C LEU A 15 -7.31 -53.36 -27.56
N LYS A 16 -8.10 -53.64 -28.59
CA LYS A 16 -9.45 -53.09 -28.74
C LYS A 16 -10.40 -53.59 -27.65
N LYS A 17 -10.31 -54.88 -27.30
CA LYS A 17 -11.03 -55.49 -26.17
C LYS A 17 -10.59 -54.85 -24.85
N ALA A 18 -9.30 -54.70 -24.61
CA ALA A 18 -8.77 -54.06 -23.39
C ALA A 18 -9.18 -52.58 -23.29
N HIS A 19 -9.19 -51.84 -24.40
CA HIS A 19 -9.68 -50.46 -24.44
C HIS A 19 -11.18 -50.38 -24.13
N ARG A 20 -11.98 -51.28 -24.71
CA ARG A 20 -13.42 -51.36 -24.42
C ARG A 20 -13.69 -51.70 -22.95
N GLN A 21 -12.99 -52.69 -22.40
CA GLN A 21 -13.06 -53.02 -20.98
C GLN A 21 -12.64 -51.84 -20.10
N ARG A 22 -11.60 -51.10 -20.47
CA ARG A 22 -11.17 -49.88 -19.76
C ARG A 22 -12.26 -48.82 -19.80
N GLN A 23 -12.84 -48.55 -20.97
CA GLN A 23 -13.96 -47.62 -21.14
C GLN A 23 -15.16 -48.03 -20.27
N GLU A 24 -15.54 -49.30 -20.28
CA GLU A 24 -16.61 -49.85 -19.45
C GLU A 24 -16.34 -49.68 -17.95
N ARG A 25 -15.11 -49.99 -17.50
CA ARG A 25 -14.69 -49.80 -16.10
C ARG A 25 -14.82 -48.35 -15.64
N TYR A 26 -14.49 -47.38 -16.49
CA TYR A 26 -14.57 -45.95 -16.16
C TYR A 26 -15.89 -45.29 -16.55
N ALA A 27 -16.80 -45.98 -17.25
CA ALA A 27 -18.04 -45.40 -17.76
C ALA A 27 -18.92 -44.83 -16.65
N ALA A 28 -19.03 -45.53 -15.51
CA ALA A 28 -19.80 -45.07 -14.37
C ALA A 28 -19.23 -43.78 -13.75
N ALA A 29 -17.90 -43.72 -13.57
CA ALA A 29 -17.21 -42.54 -13.05
C ALA A 29 -17.35 -41.33 -14.00
N VAL A 30 -17.26 -41.55 -15.31
CA VAL A 30 -17.47 -40.50 -16.32
C VAL A 30 -18.92 -40.00 -16.30
N ARG A 31 -19.91 -40.88 -16.15
CA ARG A 31 -21.32 -40.49 -16.02
C ARG A 31 -21.57 -39.66 -14.76
N GLN A 32 -21.02 -40.08 -13.62
CA GLN A 32 -21.11 -39.33 -12.36
C GLN A 32 -20.44 -37.95 -12.47
N ALA A 33 -19.24 -37.88 -13.04
CA ALA A 33 -18.54 -36.61 -13.26
C ALA A 33 -19.27 -35.67 -14.22
N ARG A 34 -20.00 -36.21 -15.22
CA ARG A 34 -20.88 -35.42 -16.08
C ARG A 34 -22.13 -34.94 -15.33
N ALA A 35 -22.72 -35.78 -14.48
CA ALA A 35 -23.90 -35.44 -13.69
C ALA A 35 -23.60 -34.37 -12.61
N SER A 36 -22.40 -34.38 -12.03
CA SER A 36 -21.96 -33.39 -11.03
C SER A 36 -21.37 -32.12 -11.61
N ARG A 37 -21.25 -32.01 -12.95
CA ARG A 37 -20.70 -30.82 -13.60
C ARG A 37 -21.70 -29.68 -13.48
N GLN A 38 -21.49 -28.83 -12.47
CA GLN A 38 -22.26 -27.60 -12.31
C GLN A 38 -22.23 -26.82 -13.62
N GLN A 39 -23.41 -26.42 -14.10
CA GLN A 39 -23.49 -25.54 -15.26
C GLN A 39 -22.81 -24.22 -14.88
N VAL A 40 -21.71 -23.91 -15.56
CA VAL A 40 -21.07 -22.61 -15.41
C VAL A 40 -22.01 -21.59 -16.04
N HIS A 41 -22.84 -20.95 -15.21
CA HIS A 41 -23.65 -19.82 -15.62
C HIS A 41 -22.73 -18.61 -15.77
N VAL A 42 -22.19 -18.42 -16.98
CA VAL A 42 -21.54 -17.17 -17.35
C VAL A 42 -22.62 -16.09 -17.36
N SER A 43 -22.49 -15.06 -16.52
CA SER A 43 -23.47 -13.97 -16.48
C SER A 43 -23.63 -13.39 -17.88
N ARG A 44 -24.88 -13.26 -18.35
CA ARG A 44 -25.18 -12.59 -19.64
C ARG A 44 -24.84 -11.11 -19.61
N GLN A 45 -24.80 -10.53 -18.41
CA GLN A 45 -24.38 -9.16 -18.21
C GLN A 45 -22.90 -9.03 -18.50
N THR A 46 -22.59 -8.13 -19.42
CA THR A 46 -21.24 -7.70 -19.68
C THR A 46 -20.68 -7.08 -18.39
N PRO A 47 -19.49 -7.49 -17.92
CA PRO A 47 -18.94 -6.96 -16.69
C PRO A 47 -18.74 -5.44 -16.80
N LEU A 48 -18.96 -4.73 -15.68
CA LEU A 48 -19.03 -3.26 -15.62
C LEU A 48 -17.83 -2.55 -16.26
N TRP A 49 -16.64 -3.14 -16.21
CA TRP A 49 -15.43 -2.61 -16.84
C TRP A 49 -15.51 -2.47 -18.37
N ARG A 50 -16.49 -3.12 -18.99
CA ARG A 50 -16.74 -3.03 -20.44
C ARG A 50 -17.89 -2.08 -20.80
N THR A 51 -18.75 -1.75 -19.83
CA THR A 51 -20.01 -0.99 -20.06
C THR A 51 -19.93 0.42 -19.50
N SER A 52 -19.13 0.65 -18.47
CA SER A 52 -18.90 1.95 -17.85
C SER A 52 -17.43 2.31 -17.89
N ASP A 53 -17.11 3.58 -18.15
CA ASP A 53 -15.78 4.12 -17.93
C ASP A 53 -15.38 3.84 -16.48
N ILE A 54 -14.39 2.98 -16.30
CA ILE A 54 -13.80 2.74 -15.00
C ILE A 54 -13.04 4.00 -14.64
N ARG A 55 -13.70 4.95 -13.98
CA ARG A 55 -13.00 6.05 -13.34
C ARG A 55 -12.21 5.50 -12.17
N PHE A 56 -10.97 5.10 -12.44
CA PHE A 56 -9.94 4.85 -11.43
C PHE A 56 -9.54 6.16 -10.72
N ASP A 57 -10.49 7.03 -10.38
CA ASP A 57 -10.26 8.39 -9.90
C ASP A 57 -9.74 8.45 -8.46
N ALA A 58 -9.28 7.32 -7.91
CA ALA A 58 -8.47 7.33 -6.69
C ALA A 58 -7.23 8.21 -6.87
N HIS A 59 -6.58 8.16 -8.04
CA HIS A 59 -5.41 8.99 -8.33
C HIS A 59 -5.78 10.48 -8.50
N VAL A 60 -6.92 10.78 -9.12
CA VAL A 60 -7.43 12.16 -9.28
C VAL A 60 -7.86 12.75 -7.93
N ARG A 61 -8.55 11.96 -7.08
CA ARG A 61 -8.90 12.35 -5.70
C ARG A 61 -7.66 12.54 -4.83
N ALA A 62 -6.61 11.71 -4.97
CA ALA A 62 -5.33 11.91 -4.30
C ALA A 62 -4.61 13.19 -4.78
N TYR A 63 -4.72 13.50 -6.06
CA TYR A 63 -4.18 14.73 -6.64
C TYR A 63 -4.89 15.99 -6.11
N GLN A 64 -6.21 15.95 -5.93
CA GLN A 64 -6.97 17.05 -5.30
C GLN A 64 -6.68 17.20 -3.80
N PHE A 65 -6.55 16.08 -3.07
CA PHE A 65 -6.17 16.07 -1.66
C PHE A 65 -4.72 16.57 -1.45
N HIS A 66 -3.83 16.34 -2.41
CA HIS A 66 -2.48 16.90 -2.48
C HIS A 66 -2.51 18.42 -2.68
N LEU A 67 -3.36 18.94 -3.58
CA LEU A 67 -3.52 20.37 -3.81
C LEU A 67 -4.12 21.12 -2.59
N ALA A 68 -5.02 20.48 -1.81
CA ALA A 68 -5.56 21.04 -0.56
C ALA A 68 -4.55 21.03 0.61
N ASN A 69 -3.70 20.00 0.73
CA ASN A 69 -2.57 20.00 1.68
C ASN A 69 -1.47 21.00 1.30
N MET A 70 -1.41 21.38 0.02
CA MET A 70 -0.55 22.44 -0.51
C MET A 70 -1.07 23.85 -0.23
N ALA A 71 -2.29 24.04 0.31
CA ALA A 71 -2.78 25.32 0.83
C ALA A 71 -2.27 25.66 2.25
N VAL A 72 -1.05 25.19 2.55
CA VAL A 72 -0.16 25.63 3.63
C VAL A 72 -0.42 24.97 4.97
N ARG A 73 0.22 23.81 5.17
CA ARG A 73 0.43 23.23 6.51
C ARG A 73 0.97 24.32 7.47
N PRO A 74 0.16 24.82 8.41
CA PRO A 74 0.48 26.02 9.17
C PRO A 74 1.67 25.82 10.10
N GLU A 75 1.89 24.59 10.56
CA GLU A 75 3.07 24.20 11.32
C GLU A 75 4.35 24.34 10.48
N VAL A 76 4.31 24.02 9.19
CA VAL A 76 5.48 24.13 8.31
C VAL A 76 5.79 25.59 8.02
N ALA A 77 4.76 26.41 7.79
CA ALA A 77 4.91 27.85 7.66
C ALA A 77 5.49 28.48 8.93
N TYR A 78 5.02 28.06 10.10
CA TYR A 78 5.56 28.49 11.39
C TYR A 78 7.03 28.12 11.55
N ILE A 79 7.41 26.86 11.28
CA ILE A 79 8.81 26.41 11.42
C ILE A 79 9.71 27.27 10.52
N LYS A 80 9.30 27.52 9.26
CA LYS A 80 10.07 28.37 8.33
C LYS A 80 10.26 29.78 8.86
N ARG A 81 9.19 30.43 9.31
CA ARG A 81 9.24 31.77 9.90
C ARG A 81 10.19 31.80 11.09
N ARG A 82 10.04 30.83 12.00
CA ARG A 82 10.82 30.78 13.22
C ARG A 82 12.29 30.44 12.99
N CYS A 83 12.61 29.62 12.00
CA CYS A 83 13.99 29.41 11.56
C CYS A 83 14.66 30.71 11.10
N ALA A 84 13.96 31.56 10.33
CA ALA A 84 14.49 32.84 9.89
C ALA A 84 14.79 33.77 11.07
N GLU A 85 13.87 33.85 12.02
CA GLU A 85 14.05 34.65 13.23
C GLU A 85 15.14 34.10 14.18
N LEU A 86 15.45 32.79 14.13
CA LEU A 86 16.55 32.15 14.88
C LEU A 86 17.90 32.24 14.16
N GLY A 87 17.95 32.74 12.92
CA GLY A 87 19.16 32.76 12.12
C GLY A 87 19.64 31.37 11.69
N VAL A 88 18.77 30.35 11.69
CA VAL A 88 19.10 28.98 11.29
C VAL A 88 18.41 28.60 9.99
N SER A 89 19.08 27.78 9.18
CA SER A 89 18.50 27.27 7.94
C SER A 89 17.38 26.26 8.20
N TYR A 90 16.20 26.49 7.62
CA TYR A 90 15.08 25.53 7.66
C TYR A 90 15.49 24.14 7.18
N ARG A 91 16.30 24.08 6.11
CA ARG A 91 16.79 22.83 5.53
C ARG A 91 17.61 22.03 6.53
N ASP A 92 18.42 22.69 7.34
CA ASP A 92 19.28 22.00 8.31
C ASP A 92 18.48 21.55 9.55
N VAL A 93 17.45 22.31 9.92
CA VAL A 93 16.50 21.92 10.97
C VAL A 93 15.72 20.68 10.55
N ILE A 94 15.17 20.59 9.33
CA ILE A 94 14.47 19.37 8.87
C ILE A 94 15.44 18.26 8.43
N GLY A 95 16.67 18.59 8.05
CA GLY A 95 17.70 17.66 7.60
C GLY A 95 18.49 17.02 8.75
N ARG A 96 19.41 16.10 8.44
CA ARG A 96 20.14 15.28 9.45
C ARG A 96 21.30 15.99 10.17
N SER A 97 21.39 17.32 10.06
CA SER A 97 22.50 18.07 10.65
C SER A 97 22.61 17.85 12.16
N SER A 98 23.82 17.48 12.59
CA SER A 98 24.18 17.17 13.97
C SER A 98 24.90 18.31 14.69
N TYR A 99 25.13 19.45 14.01
CA TYR A 99 25.73 20.62 14.65
C TYR A 99 24.91 21.03 15.88
N LYS A 100 25.62 21.36 16.96
CA LYS A 100 25.04 21.58 18.28
C LYS A 100 23.94 22.65 18.25
N GLU A 101 24.19 23.76 17.56
CA GLU A 101 23.25 24.89 17.41
C GLU A 101 21.97 24.49 16.68
N ILE A 102 22.10 23.78 15.55
CA ILE A 102 20.95 23.31 14.76
C ILE A 102 20.16 22.25 15.54
N ALA A 103 20.85 21.34 16.24
CA ALA A 103 20.19 20.36 17.08
C ALA A 103 19.43 21.03 18.24
N ALA A 104 19.98 22.07 18.85
CA ALA A 104 19.30 22.86 19.87
C ALA A 104 18.07 23.59 19.30
N ALA A 105 18.20 24.28 18.17
CA ALA A 105 17.10 24.95 17.48
C ALA A 105 15.98 23.98 17.10
N ARG A 106 16.33 22.78 16.61
CA ARG A 106 15.35 21.73 16.29
C ARG A 106 14.57 21.27 17.51
N ARG A 107 15.23 21.05 18.65
CA ARG A 107 14.56 20.64 19.90
C ARG A 107 13.58 21.73 20.38
N LEU A 108 14.01 22.99 20.36
CA LEU A 108 13.17 24.14 20.65
C LEU A 108 11.94 24.17 19.72
N LEU A 109 12.15 24.10 18.41
CA LEU A 109 11.07 24.17 17.42
C LEU A 109 10.10 22.98 17.55
N MET A 110 10.60 21.77 17.82
CA MET A 110 9.74 20.61 18.07
C MET A 110 8.86 20.81 19.32
N TRP A 111 9.42 21.41 20.37
CA TRP A 111 8.67 21.78 21.57
C TRP A 111 7.66 22.89 21.27
N GLU A 112 8.03 23.97 20.56
CA GLU A 112 7.11 25.05 20.18
C GLU A 112 5.97 24.55 19.31
N ILE A 113 6.25 23.67 18.33
CA ILE A 113 5.20 23.05 17.51
C ILE A 113 4.26 22.19 18.37
N ARG A 114 4.80 21.45 19.34
CA ARG A 114 4.00 20.69 20.30
C ARG A 114 3.12 21.63 21.14
N GLN A 115 3.63 22.80 21.54
CA GLN A 115 2.87 23.74 22.36
C GLN A 115 1.83 24.52 21.56
N ASN A 116 2.15 24.96 20.34
CA ASN A 116 1.34 25.88 19.55
C ASN A 116 0.29 25.15 18.70
N PHE A 117 0.65 23.99 18.12
CA PHE A 117 -0.21 23.25 17.19
C PHE A 117 -0.75 21.95 17.78
N LYS A 118 -0.29 21.57 18.98
CA LYS A 118 -0.73 20.36 19.71
C LYS A 118 -0.65 19.06 18.89
N LEU A 119 0.22 19.02 17.88
CA LEU A 119 0.42 17.87 16.99
C LEU A 119 0.87 16.61 17.73
N SER A 120 0.55 15.44 17.18
CA SER A 120 1.06 14.15 17.67
C SER A 120 2.59 14.05 17.47
N PHE A 121 3.28 13.22 18.24
CA PHE A 121 4.74 13.04 18.07
C PHE A 121 5.10 12.54 16.65
N ALA A 122 4.23 11.72 16.04
CA ALA A 122 4.41 11.27 14.66
C ALA A 122 4.20 12.42 13.65
N ASP A 123 3.20 13.28 13.85
CA ASP A 123 2.97 14.45 12.98
C ASP A 123 4.07 15.50 13.09
N ILE A 124 4.60 15.69 14.30
CA ILE A 124 5.79 16.51 14.51
C ILE A 124 6.95 15.89 13.73
N GLY A 125 7.19 14.59 13.87
CA GLY A 125 8.17 13.88 13.05
C GLY A 125 8.01 14.15 11.55
N ARG A 126 6.78 14.04 11.04
CA ARG A 126 6.43 14.38 9.64
C ARG A 126 6.76 15.83 9.28
N ALA A 127 6.39 16.80 10.12
CA ALA A 127 6.67 18.22 9.89
C ALA A 127 8.17 18.54 9.87
N PHE A 128 8.97 17.77 10.61
CA PHE A 128 10.44 17.87 10.66
C PHE A 128 11.13 16.90 9.71
N GLY A 129 10.58 16.70 8.51
CA GLY A 129 11.22 15.92 7.44
C GLY A 129 11.03 14.41 7.55
N GLY A 130 9.90 13.95 8.11
CA GLY A 130 9.60 12.51 8.20
C GLY A 130 10.40 11.77 9.27
N ARG A 131 10.77 12.45 10.35
CA ARG A 131 11.47 11.84 11.48
C ARG A 131 10.59 10.88 12.26
N ASP A 132 11.24 9.93 12.91
CA ASP A 132 10.54 8.99 13.79
C ASP A 132 9.95 9.69 15.02
N HIS A 133 8.78 9.22 15.44
CA HIS A 133 8.04 9.73 16.59
C HIS A 133 8.86 9.71 17.89
N ALA A 134 9.72 8.71 18.10
CA ALA A 134 10.59 8.65 19.28
C ALA A 134 11.62 9.80 19.29
N THR A 135 12.03 10.26 18.11
CA THR A 135 12.92 11.44 17.98
C THR A 135 12.22 12.69 18.49
N ALA A 136 10.95 12.89 18.17
CA ALA A 136 10.18 14.02 18.67
C ALA A 136 10.02 13.98 20.19
N ILE A 137 9.73 12.80 20.76
CA ILE A 137 9.65 12.60 22.22
C ILE A 137 10.96 12.98 22.91
N GLY A 138 12.08 12.43 22.42
CA GLY A 138 13.40 12.72 22.98
C GLY A 138 13.74 14.20 22.90
N ALA A 139 13.49 14.83 21.74
CA ALA A 139 13.78 16.25 21.53
C ALA A 139 13.02 17.16 22.50
N ILE A 140 11.72 16.90 22.69
CA ILE A 140 10.85 17.69 23.57
C ILE A 140 11.27 17.53 25.03
N LYS A 141 11.46 16.30 25.50
CA LYS A 141 11.92 16.03 26.88
C LYS A 141 13.26 16.69 27.17
N SER A 142 14.22 16.57 26.25
CA SER A 142 15.53 17.21 26.39
C SER A 142 15.43 18.73 26.49
N PHE A 143 14.53 19.35 25.73
CA PHE A 143 14.31 20.79 25.80
C PHE A 143 13.68 21.22 27.13
N GLU A 144 12.67 20.49 27.62
CA GLU A 144 12.01 20.77 28.90
C GLU A 144 12.99 20.73 30.08
N THR A 145 13.84 19.69 30.13
CA THR A 145 14.90 19.59 31.14
C THR A 145 15.87 20.76 31.07
N MET A 146 16.30 21.13 29.85
CA MET A 146 17.23 22.25 29.66
C MET A 146 16.59 23.60 30.02
N ASN A 147 15.29 23.77 29.74
CA ASN A 147 14.56 24.99 30.06
C ASN A 147 14.34 25.14 31.58
N GLN A 148 14.07 24.04 32.28
CA GLN A 148 13.92 24.05 33.74
C GLN A 148 15.24 24.45 34.44
N GLN A 149 16.38 23.98 33.95
CA GLN A 149 17.71 24.34 34.46
C GLN A 149 18.07 25.82 34.26
N ARG A 150 17.46 26.50 33.28
CA ARG A 150 17.70 27.94 33.04
C ARG A 150 16.87 28.84 33.96
N LEU A 151 15.76 28.32 34.50
CA LEU A 151 14.81 29.07 35.33
C LEU A 151 15.10 28.91 36.84
N SER A 152 15.91 27.92 37.21
CA SER A 152 16.44 27.69 38.55
C SER A 152 17.77 28.42 38.76
#